data_AF-A0A8J4U654-F1
#
_entry.id   AF-A0A8J4U654-F1
#
_cell.length_a   1.000
_cell.length_b   1.000
_cell.length_c   1.000
_cell.angle_alpha   90.00
_cell.angle_beta   90.00
_cell.angle_gamma   90.00
#
_symmetry.space_group_name_H-M   'P 1'
#
loop_
_entity.id
_entity.type
_entity.pdbx_description
1 polymer ?
#
loop_
_entity_poly.entity_id
_entity_poly.type
_entity_poly.pdbx_seq_one_letter_code
_entity_poly.pdbx_strand_id
1 'polypeptide(L)'
;MDEMMKLNNTRKMETANQAWIGLQRGNTGRWKWSLADQTFYRDGDTYRNWGSGEEKNPEFCADIAKNGLWYSTGCNNILPFMCYTDVNMDSHRFKIIADKKTWRDAQTYCRKNYIDLVSVRNQTENEEIKSVIQGFENVWIGLFNDSWTWSDQSNSSFRYWSSNKPSGGLNCAAVNVSDQHYWSDVNCTNTLPFICHE
;
A
#
# COMPACT_ATOMS: atom_id res chain seq x y z
N MET A 1 0.38 -11.94 -5.23
CA MET A 1 0.11 -12.38 -6.61
C MET A 1 -1.08 -13.33 -6.64
N ASP A 2 -1.13 -14.29 -5.71
CA ASP A 2 -2.25 -15.25 -5.57
C ASP A 2 -3.61 -14.61 -5.27
N GLU A 3 -3.66 -13.53 -4.49
CA GLU A 3 -4.93 -12.83 -4.20
C GLU A 3 -5.58 -12.21 -5.46
N MET A 4 -4.78 -11.71 -6.41
CA MET A 4 -5.31 -11.20 -7.69
C MET A 4 -5.72 -12.32 -8.65
N MET A 5 -5.04 -13.49 -8.60
CA MET A 5 -5.39 -14.63 -9.47
C MET A 5 -6.77 -15.20 -9.17
N LYS A 6 -7.27 -15.06 -7.93
CA LYS A 6 -8.64 -15.46 -7.57
C LYS A 6 -9.73 -14.65 -8.30
N LEU A 7 -9.43 -13.44 -8.79
CA LEU A 7 -10.40 -12.58 -9.47
C LEU A 7 -10.74 -13.02 -10.91
N ASN A 8 -9.78 -13.65 -11.62
CA ASN A 8 -9.91 -13.98 -13.04
C ASN A 8 -10.88 -15.14 -13.37
N ASN A 9 -11.30 -15.94 -12.39
CA ASN A 9 -12.14 -17.13 -12.64
C ASN A 9 -13.66 -16.86 -12.59
N THR A 10 -14.09 -15.60 -12.52
CA THR A 10 -15.50 -15.23 -12.36
C THR A 10 -16.21 -15.15 -13.73
N ARG A 11 -16.51 -16.31 -14.34
CA ARG A 11 -17.23 -16.48 -15.64
C ARG A 11 -18.63 -15.80 -15.73
N LYS A 12 -19.09 -15.04 -14.73
CA LYS A 12 -20.41 -14.39 -14.67
C LYS A 12 -20.38 -12.86 -14.88
N MET A 13 -19.23 -12.26 -15.19
CA MET A 13 -19.07 -10.79 -15.25
C MET A 13 -19.08 -10.17 -16.65
N GLU A 14 -19.41 -10.90 -17.71
CA GLU A 14 -19.27 -10.43 -19.11
C GLU A 14 -20.00 -9.12 -19.45
N THR A 15 -20.95 -8.66 -18.63
CA THR A 15 -21.67 -7.39 -18.84
C THR A 15 -21.44 -6.33 -17.77
N ALA A 16 -20.64 -6.59 -16.74
CA ALA A 16 -20.47 -5.67 -15.60
C ALA A 16 -19.07 -5.05 -15.59
N ASN A 17 -19.02 -3.71 -15.65
CA ASN A 17 -17.77 -2.96 -15.61
C ASN A 17 -17.13 -2.91 -14.20
N GLN A 18 -17.95 -3.11 -13.16
CA GLN A 18 -17.52 -3.05 -11.77
C GLN A 18 -18.15 -4.17 -10.94
N ALA A 19 -17.44 -4.57 -9.89
CA ALA A 19 -17.95 -5.51 -8.91
C ALA A 19 -17.53 -5.16 -7.49
N TRP A 20 -18.41 -5.40 -6.53
CA TRP A 20 -18.12 -5.26 -5.12
C TRP A 20 -16.99 -6.19 -4.68
N ILE A 21 -16.07 -5.63 -3.90
CA ILE A 21 -15.11 -6.38 -3.09
C ILE A 21 -15.40 -6.13 -1.62
N GLY A 22 -14.94 -7.01 -0.74
CA GLY A 22 -15.22 -6.95 0.70
C GLY A 22 -14.57 -5.79 1.46
N LEU A 23 -14.10 -4.73 0.79
CA LEU A 23 -13.39 -3.62 1.43
C LEU A 23 -14.33 -2.43 1.64
N GLN A 24 -14.41 -1.94 2.87
CA GLN A 24 -15.25 -0.81 3.27
C GLN A 24 -14.48 0.16 4.17
N ARG A 25 -14.91 1.42 4.21
CA ARG A 25 -14.30 2.43 5.08
C ARG A 25 -14.80 2.23 6.51
N GLY A 26 -13.86 1.98 7.41
CA GLY A 26 -14.07 1.90 8.85
C GLY A 26 -13.85 3.24 9.55
N ASN A 27 -14.00 3.22 10.87
CA ASN A 27 -13.90 4.41 11.72
C ASN A 27 -12.52 4.59 12.39
N THR A 28 -11.64 3.60 12.27
CA THR A 28 -10.32 3.60 12.91
C THR A 28 -9.23 3.29 11.89
N GLY A 29 -8.32 4.25 11.73
CA GLY A 29 -7.10 4.05 10.96
C GLY A 29 -6.08 3.21 11.74
N ARG A 30 -5.41 2.27 11.09
CA ARG A 30 -4.22 1.59 11.61
C ARG A 30 -3.06 1.68 10.64
N TRP A 31 -1.87 1.93 11.15
CA TRP A 31 -0.62 1.82 10.40
C TRP A 31 -0.36 0.37 9.99
N LYS A 32 -0.20 0.15 8.67
CA LYS A 32 0.08 -1.15 8.04
C LYS A 32 1.16 -0.97 6.99
N TRP A 33 1.93 -2.02 6.73
CA TRP A 33 2.84 -2.06 5.59
C TRP A 33 2.13 -2.51 4.33
N SER A 34 2.52 -1.96 3.18
CA SER A 34 1.98 -2.33 1.87
C SER A 34 2.31 -3.75 1.45
N LEU A 35 3.50 -4.21 1.80
CA LEU A 35 3.96 -5.59 1.65
C LEU A 35 3.61 -6.33 2.94
N ALA A 36 2.63 -7.24 2.92
CA ALA A 36 2.08 -7.88 4.12
C ALA A 36 2.50 -9.34 4.32
N ASP A 37 3.41 -9.86 3.48
CA ASP A 37 3.75 -11.27 3.49
C ASP A 37 4.24 -11.71 4.89
N GLN A 38 3.59 -12.73 5.46
CA GLN A 38 3.92 -13.27 6.78
C GLN A 38 5.34 -13.82 6.85
N THR A 39 5.92 -14.22 5.71
CA THR A 39 7.33 -14.64 5.63
C THR A 39 8.31 -13.47 5.80
N PHE A 40 7.86 -12.24 5.51
CA PHE A 40 8.67 -11.03 5.64
C PHE A 40 8.81 -10.56 7.10
N TYR A 41 7.75 -10.69 7.92
CA TYR A 41 7.72 -10.23 9.33
C TYR A 41 7.81 -11.39 10.33
N ARG A 42 9.00 -11.99 10.48
CA ARG A 42 9.21 -13.13 11.40
C ARG A 42 9.06 -12.76 12.89
N ASP A 43 9.34 -11.51 13.27
CA ASP A 43 9.36 -11.07 14.67
C ASP A 43 8.17 -10.18 15.06
N GLY A 44 7.10 -10.21 14.25
CA GLY A 44 5.89 -9.40 14.46
C GLY A 44 6.15 -7.93 14.16
N ASP A 45 5.44 -7.40 13.17
CA ASP A 45 5.47 -6.00 12.70
C ASP A 45 5.38 -4.95 13.83
N THR A 46 6.48 -4.73 14.55
CA THR A 46 6.53 -3.93 15.79
C THR A 46 7.59 -2.84 15.73
N TYR A 47 8.60 -2.98 14.88
CA TYR A 47 9.62 -1.97 14.72
C TYR A 47 9.03 -0.69 14.12
N ARG A 48 9.22 0.43 14.81
CA ARG A 48 8.82 1.77 14.38
C ARG A 48 9.95 2.74 14.70
N ASN A 49 10.29 3.62 13.76
CA ASN A 49 11.34 4.63 13.94
C ASN A 49 10.79 6.04 13.69
N TRP A 50 9.62 6.34 14.25
CA TRP A 50 8.95 7.62 14.09
C TRP A 50 9.78 8.79 14.66
N GLY A 51 9.68 9.94 13.99
CA GLY A 51 10.01 11.22 14.58
C GLY A 51 9.07 11.54 15.75
N SER A 52 9.53 12.41 16.66
CA SER A 52 8.75 12.77 17.85
C SER A 52 7.39 13.40 17.49
N GLY A 53 6.30 12.76 17.91
CA GLY A 53 4.93 13.29 17.75
C GLY A 53 4.20 12.89 16.46
N GLU A 54 4.82 12.09 15.59
CA GLU A 54 4.31 11.78 14.24
C GLU A 54 3.18 10.73 14.18
N GLU A 55 2.83 10.09 15.30
CA GLU A 55 1.92 8.93 15.31
C GLU A 55 0.42 9.25 15.23
N LYS A 56 0.03 10.52 15.09
CA LYS A 56 -1.36 10.97 15.30
C LYS A 56 -1.98 11.61 14.06
N ASN A 57 -2.40 10.81 13.08
CA ASN A 57 -3.36 11.25 12.07
C ASN A 57 -4.02 10.10 11.28
N PRO A 58 -5.36 10.06 11.11
CA PRO A 58 -6.07 8.90 10.56
C PRO A 58 -5.84 8.55 9.07
N GLU A 59 -5.32 9.44 8.20
CA GLU A 59 -5.15 9.14 6.77
C GLU A 59 -3.86 9.72 6.17
N PHE A 60 -2.73 9.17 6.63
CA PHE A 60 -1.39 9.60 6.21
C PHE A 60 -0.56 8.42 5.73
N CYS A 61 0.50 8.75 5.00
CA CYS A 61 1.48 7.82 4.48
C CYS A 61 2.83 8.15 5.11
N ALA A 62 3.70 7.16 5.31
CA ALA A 62 4.99 7.41 5.92
C ALA A 62 6.07 7.62 4.88
N ASP A 63 6.91 8.60 5.11
CA ASP A 63 8.20 8.75 4.47
C ASP A 63 9.33 8.55 5.49
N ILE A 64 10.52 8.22 4.99
CA ILE A 64 11.76 8.22 5.78
C ILE A 64 12.62 9.40 5.34
N ALA A 65 13.09 10.17 6.31
CA ALA A 65 13.99 11.29 6.07
C ALA A 65 15.46 10.84 6.07
N LYS A 66 16.36 11.69 5.57
CA LYS A 66 17.82 11.43 5.55
C LYS A 66 18.46 11.10 6.90
N ASN A 67 17.82 11.49 8.00
CA ASN A 67 18.28 11.16 9.36
C ASN A 67 17.90 9.72 9.79
N GLY A 68 17.05 9.05 9.01
CA GLY A 68 16.53 7.70 9.26
C GLY A 68 15.20 7.67 10.02
N LEU A 69 14.67 8.81 10.46
CA LEU A 69 13.38 8.90 11.15
C LEU A 69 12.21 8.93 10.17
N TRP A 70 11.06 8.43 10.61
CA TRP A 70 9.85 8.36 9.80
C TRP A 70 8.89 9.48 10.16
N TYR A 71 8.18 10.01 9.17
CA TYR A 71 7.25 11.11 9.33
C TYR A 71 5.90 10.78 8.69
N SER A 72 4.84 11.30 9.29
CA SER A 72 3.48 11.15 8.78
C SER A 72 3.21 12.25 7.77
N THR A 73 3.22 11.90 6.49
CA THR A 73 3.05 12.84 5.38
C THR A 73 1.79 12.56 4.57
N GLY A 74 1.10 13.62 4.12
CA GLY A 74 -0.11 13.47 3.32
C GLY A 74 0.14 12.63 2.08
N CYS A 75 -0.65 11.58 1.86
CA CYS A 75 -0.41 10.58 0.80
C CYS A 75 -0.37 11.14 -0.63
N ASN A 76 -0.93 12.33 -0.84
CA ASN A 76 -0.96 13.04 -2.13
C ASN A 76 0.31 13.87 -2.39
N ASN A 77 1.24 13.97 -1.42
CA ASN A 77 2.52 14.61 -1.65
C ASN A 77 3.36 13.81 -2.66
N ILE A 78 4.16 14.53 -3.43
CA ILE A 78 4.91 13.98 -4.55
C ILE A 78 6.38 13.84 -4.13
N LEU A 79 6.78 12.63 -3.73
CA LEU A 79 8.13 12.32 -3.23
C LEU A 79 8.80 11.24 -4.08
N PRO A 80 10.15 11.21 -4.13
CA PRO A 80 10.88 10.00 -4.53
C PRO A 80 10.52 8.84 -3.59
N PHE A 81 10.77 7.62 -4.02
CA PHE A 81 10.25 6.45 -3.30
C PHE A 81 11.13 5.23 -3.45
N MET A 82 11.03 4.31 -2.49
CA MET A 82 11.90 3.15 -2.45
C MET A 82 11.11 1.85 -2.60
N CYS A 83 11.59 0.97 -3.47
CA CYS A 83 11.01 -0.34 -3.73
C CYS A 83 11.91 -1.47 -3.20
N TYR A 84 11.28 -2.57 -2.79
CA TYR A 84 11.96 -3.87 -2.63
C TYR A 84 12.24 -4.49 -4.00
N THR A 85 13.47 -4.91 -4.26
CA THR A 85 13.84 -5.66 -5.48
C THR A 85 13.75 -7.17 -5.25
N ASP A 86 13.82 -7.95 -6.34
CA ASP A 86 13.78 -9.42 -6.28
C ASP A 86 14.94 -9.98 -5.43
N VAL A 87 14.57 -10.88 -4.49
CA VAL A 87 15.43 -11.56 -3.50
C VAL A 87 16.61 -12.32 -4.10
N ASN A 88 16.61 -12.58 -5.41
CA ASN A 88 17.73 -13.22 -6.10
C ASN A 88 18.96 -12.28 -6.29
N MET A 89 18.89 -11.03 -5.83
CA MET A 89 20.01 -10.08 -5.86
C MET A 89 20.32 -9.55 -4.45
N ASP A 90 20.96 -10.38 -3.62
CA ASP A 90 21.34 -10.10 -2.22
C ASP A 90 22.05 -8.74 -1.99
N SER A 91 22.66 -8.15 -3.02
CA SER A 91 23.36 -6.86 -2.91
C SER A 91 22.50 -5.61 -3.18
N HIS A 92 21.25 -5.73 -3.65
CA HIS A 92 20.44 -4.60 -4.12
C HIS A 92 18.97 -4.67 -3.71
N ARG A 93 18.65 -5.25 -2.55
CA ARG A 93 17.27 -5.44 -2.06
C ARG A 93 16.44 -4.16 -1.95
N PHE A 94 17.08 -3.00 -1.84
CA PHE A 94 16.43 -1.69 -1.78
C PHE A 94 16.80 -0.85 -3.01
N LYS A 95 15.80 -0.41 -3.76
CA LYS A 95 15.98 0.45 -4.94
C LYS A 95 15.29 1.79 -4.73
N ILE A 96 16.08 2.86 -4.67
CA ILE A 96 15.57 4.23 -4.73
C ILE A 96 15.17 4.58 -6.17
N ILE A 97 13.99 5.17 -6.31
CA ILE A 97 13.47 5.73 -7.55
C ILE A 97 13.39 7.24 -7.37
N ALA A 98 14.17 7.97 -8.18
CA ALA A 98 14.28 9.42 -8.08
C ALA A 98 13.03 10.16 -8.63
N ASP A 99 12.25 9.50 -9.50
CA ASP A 99 10.98 10.02 -9.97
C ASP A 99 10.05 10.26 -8.79
N LYS A 100 9.39 11.42 -8.78
CA LYS A 100 8.50 11.77 -7.69
C LYS A 100 7.06 11.38 -8.00
N LYS A 101 6.39 10.74 -7.06
CA LYS A 101 5.02 10.25 -7.20
C LYS A 101 4.22 10.42 -5.89
N THR A 102 2.89 10.41 -6.00
CA THR A 102 2.05 10.20 -4.82
C THR A 102 2.35 8.84 -4.22
N TRP A 103 2.03 8.62 -2.94
CA TRP A 103 2.33 7.35 -2.29
C TRP A 103 1.67 6.16 -3.02
N ARG A 104 0.42 6.33 -3.48
CA ARG A 104 -0.33 5.30 -4.22
C ARG A 104 0.28 5.01 -5.60
N ASP A 105 0.72 6.04 -6.31
CA ASP A 105 1.37 5.86 -7.61
C ASP A 105 2.76 5.24 -7.46
N ALA A 106 3.49 5.59 -6.39
CA ALA A 106 4.76 4.97 -6.03
C ALA A 106 4.59 3.47 -5.73
N GLN A 107 3.59 3.10 -4.91
CA GLN A 107 3.25 1.71 -4.63
C GLN A 107 2.93 0.93 -5.91
N THR A 108 2.06 1.49 -6.75
CA THR A 108 1.68 0.88 -8.04
C THR A 108 2.89 0.67 -8.93
N TYR A 109 3.79 1.66 -8.99
CA TYR A 109 5.04 1.54 -9.72
C TYR A 109 5.93 0.42 -9.16
N CYS A 110 6.11 0.35 -7.84
CA CYS A 110 6.93 -0.70 -7.24
C CYS A 110 6.36 -2.09 -7.52
N ARG A 111 5.05 -2.29 -7.41
CA ARG A 111 4.41 -3.60 -7.69
C ARG A 111 4.45 -4.01 -9.16
N LYS A 112 4.53 -3.03 -10.06
CA LYS A 112 4.62 -3.28 -11.51
C LYS A 112 6.03 -3.62 -11.95
N ASN A 113 7.06 -3.00 -11.34
CA ASN A 113 8.44 -3.08 -11.81
C ASN A 113 9.37 -3.86 -10.85
N TYR A 114 8.92 -4.09 -9.62
CA TYR A 114 9.66 -4.69 -8.50
C TYR A 114 8.68 -5.49 -7.61
N ILE A 115 8.95 -5.63 -6.31
CA ILE A 115 8.06 -6.33 -5.37
C ILE A 115 6.95 -5.39 -4.85
N ASP A 116 7.31 -4.38 -4.07
CA ASP A 116 6.41 -3.36 -3.48
C ASP A 116 7.27 -2.20 -2.93
N LEU A 117 6.64 -1.16 -2.37
CA LEU A 117 7.34 -0.20 -1.52
C LEU A 117 8.04 -0.89 -0.35
N VAL A 118 9.19 -0.35 0.07
CA VAL A 118 9.99 -0.96 1.14
C VAL A 118 9.25 -0.96 2.46
N SER A 119 9.41 -2.05 3.19
CA SER A 119 9.01 -2.16 4.58
C SER A 119 10.26 -2.24 5.44
N VAL A 120 10.23 -1.63 6.62
CA VAL A 120 11.41 -1.56 7.50
C VAL A 120 11.19 -2.45 8.69
N ARG A 121 11.91 -3.57 8.76
CA ARG A 121 11.65 -4.63 9.74
C ARG A 121 12.42 -4.47 11.04
N ASN A 122 13.58 -3.82 10.99
CA ASN A 122 14.44 -3.63 12.15
C ASN A 122 15.41 -2.45 11.92
N GLN A 123 16.20 -2.14 12.96
CA GLN A 123 17.19 -1.07 12.91
C GLN A 123 18.22 -1.25 11.79
N THR A 124 18.66 -2.48 11.53
CA THR A 124 19.66 -2.75 10.48
C THR A 124 19.14 -2.35 9.11
N GLU A 125 17.91 -2.71 8.77
CA GLU A 125 17.29 -2.27 7.52
C GLU A 125 17.12 -0.76 7.46
N ASN A 126 16.75 -0.13 8.58
CA ASN A 126 16.60 1.31 8.65
C ASN A 126 17.90 2.05 8.34
N GLU A 127 19.03 1.59 8.89
CA GLU A 127 20.36 2.16 8.60
C GLU A 127 20.81 1.88 7.16
N GLU A 128 20.51 0.70 6.60
CA GLU A 128 20.78 0.41 5.18
C GLU A 128 20.01 1.36 4.26
N ILE A 129 18.70 1.50 4.48
CA ILE A 129 17.82 2.42 3.74
C ILE A 129 18.33 3.86 3.86
N LYS A 130 18.71 4.29 5.05
CA LYS A 130 19.31 5.61 5.30
C LYS A 130 20.59 5.83 4.49
N SER A 131 21.43 4.81 4.35
CA SER A 131 22.66 4.90 3.55
C SER A 131 22.36 5.07 2.04
N VAL A 132 21.29 4.45 1.54
CA VAL A 132 20.87 4.55 0.13
C VAL A 132 20.30 5.93 -0.21
N ILE A 133 19.68 6.60 0.76
CA ILE A 133 18.92 7.85 0.53
C ILE A 133 19.69 9.13 0.88
N GLN A 134 20.99 9.08 1.14
CA GLN A 134 21.77 10.25 1.59
C GLN A 134 21.65 11.49 0.67
N GLY A 135 21.34 11.31 -0.61
CA GLY A 135 21.09 12.40 -1.58
C GLY A 135 19.65 12.94 -1.62
N PHE A 136 18.74 12.45 -0.77
CA PHE A 136 17.32 12.78 -0.76
C PHE A 136 16.88 13.22 0.64
N GLU A 137 16.07 14.27 0.72
CA GLU A 137 15.57 14.76 2.02
C GLU A 137 14.57 13.78 2.65
N ASN A 138 13.58 13.32 1.86
CA ASN A 138 12.51 12.42 2.27
C ASN A 138 12.15 11.48 1.11
N VAL A 139 11.89 10.21 1.41
CA VAL A 139 11.45 9.22 0.42
C VAL A 139 10.28 8.40 0.95
N TRP A 140 9.33 8.04 0.09
CA TRP A 140 8.23 7.15 0.49
C TRP A 140 8.72 5.76 0.87
N ILE A 141 8.15 5.24 1.97
CA ILE A 141 8.21 3.84 2.39
C ILE A 141 6.80 3.24 2.38
N GLY A 142 6.68 1.92 2.49
CA GLY A 142 5.43 1.18 2.36
C GLY A 142 4.48 1.29 3.56
N LEU A 143 4.77 2.11 4.57
CA LEU A 143 3.92 2.26 5.74
C LEU A 143 2.81 3.28 5.45
N PHE A 144 1.57 2.92 5.72
CA PHE A 144 0.40 3.78 5.51
C PHE A 144 -0.64 3.57 6.60
N ASN A 145 -1.35 4.64 6.96
CA ASN A 145 -2.47 4.57 7.88
C ASN A 145 -3.76 4.34 7.08
N ASP A 146 -4.44 3.24 7.37
CA ASP A 146 -5.59 2.79 6.59
C ASP A 146 -6.84 2.69 7.43
N SER A 147 -7.85 3.48 7.06
CA SER A 147 -9.20 3.41 7.61
C SER A 147 -10.04 2.29 6.97
N TRP A 148 -9.58 1.66 5.88
CA TRP A 148 -10.32 0.61 5.20
C TRP A 148 -10.16 -0.75 5.87
N THR A 149 -11.28 -1.43 6.08
CA THR A 149 -11.39 -2.74 6.72
C THR A 149 -12.06 -3.74 5.79
N TRP A 150 -11.63 -5.00 5.90
CA TRP A 150 -12.24 -6.10 5.16
C TRP A 150 -13.48 -6.62 5.91
N SER A 151 -14.50 -7.02 5.15
CA SER A 151 -15.78 -7.54 5.65
C SER A 151 -15.64 -8.87 6.38
N ASP A 152 -14.61 -9.65 6.02
CA ASP A 152 -14.23 -10.91 6.68
C ASP A 152 -13.42 -10.69 7.97
N GLN A 153 -13.17 -9.42 8.34
CA GLN A 153 -12.35 -9.01 9.48
C GLN A 153 -10.88 -9.40 9.37
N SER A 154 -10.41 -9.81 8.19
CA SER A 154 -9.00 -10.10 7.96
C SER A 154 -8.15 -8.85 8.13
N ASN A 155 -6.90 -9.06 8.56
CA ASN A 155 -5.93 -7.98 8.73
C ASN A 155 -5.09 -7.73 7.47
N SER A 156 -5.54 -8.19 6.29
CA SER A 156 -4.79 -8.00 5.04
C SER A 156 -4.61 -6.50 4.75
N SER A 157 -3.38 -6.10 4.48
CA SER A 157 -3.02 -4.75 4.06
C SER A 157 -2.92 -4.61 2.53
N PHE A 158 -3.23 -5.66 1.78
CA PHE A 158 -3.23 -5.59 0.32
C PHE A 158 -4.29 -4.60 -0.16
N ARG A 159 -3.84 -3.64 -0.97
CA ARG A 159 -4.69 -2.57 -1.53
C ARG A 159 -4.32 -2.39 -2.99
N TYR A 160 -5.24 -2.59 -3.91
CA TYR A 160 -4.98 -2.41 -5.34
C TYR A 160 -5.78 -1.25 -5.93
N TRP A 161 -5.80 -0.13 -5.20
CA TRP A 161 -6.48 1.10 -5.62
C TRP A 161 -5.93 1.63 -6.95
N SER A 162 -6.80 2.20 -7.78
CA SER A 162 -6.39 3.00 -8.92
C SER A 162 -5.66 4.26 -8.45
N SER A 163 -4.96 4.93 -9.36
CA SER A 163 -4.32 6.22 -9.10
C SER A 163 -5.35 7.21 -8.50
N ASN A 164 -4.90 7.98 -7.49
CA ASN A 164 -5.72 8.96 -6.75
C ASN A 164 -6.94 8.38 -6.01
N LYS A 165 -7.00 7.06 -5.78
CA LYS A 165 -8.05 6.42 -4.98
C LYS A 165 -7.50 5.88 -3.66
N PRO A 166 -8.34 5.78 -2.61
CA PRO A 166 -9.73 6.27 -2.53
C PRO A 166 -9.82 7.80 -2.59
N SER A 167 -10.94 8.33 -3.08
CA SER A 167 -11.17 9.77 -3.23
C SER A 167 -11.60 10.49 -1.94
N GLY A 168 -11.79 9.74 -0.85
CA GLY A 168 -12.03 10.29 0.49
C GLY A 168 -13.49 10.67 0.78
N GLY A 169 -14.40 10.55 -0.19
CA GLY A 169 -15.83 10.86 -0.02
C GLY A 169 -16.76 9.64 -0.05
N LEU A 170 -16.24 8.45 -0.34
CA LEU A 170 -17.02 7.22 -0.53
C LEU A 170 -16.51 6.11 0.39
N ASN A 171 -17.41 5.18 0.74
CA ASN A 171 -17.19 4.24 1.85
C ASN A 171 -17.16 2.77 1.44
N CYS A 172 -17.44 2.44 0.17
CA CYS A 172 -17.42 1.07 -0.31
C CYS A 172 -16.46 0.94 -1.49
N ALA A 173 -15.82 -0.21 -1.66
CA ALA A 173 -14.85 -0.44 -2.72
C ALA A 173 -15.39 -1.39 -3.77
N ALA A 174 -15.13 -1.08 -5.03
CA ALA A 174 -15.39 -1.97 -6.14
C ALA A 174 -14.13 -2.14 -7.00
N VAL A 175 -13.93 -3.34 -7.52
CA VAL A 175 -12.96 -3.58 -8.59
C VAL A 175 -13.54 -3.12 -9.92
N ASN A 176 -12.73 -2.43 -10.71
CA ASN A 176 -13.05 -2.11 -12.09
C ASN A 176 -12.53 -3.23 -13.00
N VAL A 177 -13.44 -4.08 -13.48
CA VAL A 177 -13.11 -5.23 -14.34
C VAL A 177 -12.55 -4.78 -15.69
N SER A 178 -12.96 -3.61 -16.15
CA SER A 178 -12.52 -3.03 -17.44
C SER A 178 -11.18 -2.27 -17.36
N ASP A 179 -10.67 -1.97 -16.16
CA ASP A 179 -9.46 -1.17 -15.96
C ASP A 179 -8.42 -1.91 -15.12
N GLN A 180 -7.82 -2.95 -15.72
CA GLN A 180 -6.73 -3.74 -15.12
C GLN A 180 -7.04 -4.28 -13.70
N HIS A 181 -8.32 -4.38 -13.35
CA HIS A 181 -8.78 -4.78 -12.02
C HIS A 181 -8.33 -3.85 -10.88
N TYR A 182 -8.05 -2.57 -11.19
CA TYR A 182 -7.84 -1.56 -10.15
C TYR A 182 -9.12 -1.31 -9.37
N TRP A 183 -8.96 -0.92 -8.10
CA TRP A 183 -10.07 -0.66 -7.20
C TRP A 183 -10.40 0.82 -7.17
N SER A 184 -11.67 1.13 -6.99
CA SER A 184 -12.17 2.49 -6.78
C SER A 184 -13.14 2.51 -5.61
N ASP A 185 -13.11 3.59 -4.83
CA ASP A 185 -14.19 3.87 -3.89
C ASP A 185 -15.44 4.32 -4.66
N VAL A 186 -16.59 3.76 -4.31
CA VAL A 186 -17.88 3.92 -4.99
C VAL A 186 -19.00 4.13 -3.97
N ASN A 187 -20.14 4.63 -4.43
CA ASN A 187 -21.30 4.80 -3.57
C ASN A 187 -21.86 3.42 -3.16
N CYS A 188 -21.96 3.19 -1.85
CA CYS A 188 -22.47 1.95 -1.26
C CYS A 188 -23.89 1.58 -1.71
N THR A 189 -24.68 2.55 -2.19
CA THR A 189 -26.04 2.29 -2.70
C THR A 189 -26.07 1.75 -4.13
N ASN A 190 -24.93 1.65 -4.82
CA ASN A 190 -24.85 1.10 -6.16
C ASN A 190 -25.25 -0.38 -6.19
N THR A 191 -26.04 -0.78 -7.18
CA THR A 191 -26.35 -2.18 -7.43
C THR A 191 -25.30 -2.78 -8.37
N LEU A 192 -24.33 -3.50 -7.81
CA LEU A 192 -23.24 -4.14 -8.55
C LEU A 192 -23.21 -5.65 -8.24
N PRO A 193 -22.73 -6.51 -9.17
CA PRO A 193 -22.35 -7.86 -8.81
C PRO A 193 -21.21 -7.84 -7.76
N PHE A 194 -20.96 -8.96 -7.10
CA PHE A 194 -19.95 -9.07 -6.04
C PHE A 194 -19.03 -10.27 -6.24
N ILE A 195 -17.84 -10.20 -5.65
CA ILE A 195 -16.86 -11.28 -5.64
C ILE A 195 -16.75 -11.84 -4.23
N CYS A 196 -16.83 -13.17 -4.10
CA CYS A 196 -16.55 -13.89 -2.86
C CYS A 196 -15.18 -14.56 -2.95
N HIS A 197 -14.50 -14.69 -1.82
CA HIS A 197 -13.35 -15.57 -1.69
C HIS A 197 -13.76 -16.81 -0.89
N GLU A 198 -13.25 -17.97 -1.30
CA GLU A 198 -13.27 -19.20 -0.50
C GLU A 198 -12.15 -19.18 0.56
#